data_AF-A0A4Y8XXP9-F1
#
_entry.id   AF-A0A4Y8XXP9-F1
#
_cell.length_a   1.000
_cell.length_b   1.000
_cell.length_c   1.000
_cell.angle_alpha   90.00
_cell.angle_beta   90.00
_cell.angle_gamma   90.00
#
_symmetry.space_group_name_H-M   'P 1'
#
loop_
_entity.id
_entity.type
_entity.pdbx_description
1 polymer ?
#
loop_
_entity_poly.entity_id
_entity_poly.type
_entity_poly.pdbx_seq_one_letter_code
_entity_poly.pdbx_strand_id
1 'polypeptide(L)' 'MEADPRDIAVCADCGWPVEAPLQEASRHAVAEGTVVYTRCACGRVRVWLEAPGGGGARLVVGASSVLYSPKAECHAGP' A
#
# COMPACT_ATOMS: atom_id res chain seq x y z
N MET A 1 -4.54 -13.52 17.36
CA MET A 1 -5.03 -13.33 15.97
C MET A 1 -3.86 -12.70 15.25
N GLU A 2 -2.87 -13.51 14.95
CA GLU A 2 -1.64 -13.05 14.32
C GLU A 2 -1.90 -13.02 12.81
N ALA A 3 -1.64 -11.87 12.19
CA ALA A 3 -1.56 -11.79 10.75
C ALA A 3 -0.42 -12.71 10.29
N ASP A 4 -0.66 -13.53 9.28
CA ASP A 4 0.38 -14.30 8.64
C ASP A 4 1.35 -13.31 7.98
N PRO A 5 2.68 -13.48 8.08
CA PRO A 5 3.63 -12.55 7.47
C PRO A 5 3.51 -12.46 5.93
N ARG A 6 2.73 -13.35 5.30
CA ARG A 6 2.39 -13.31 3.87
C ARG A 6 1.07 -12.57 3.58
N ASP A 7 0.31 -12.19 4.61
CA ASP A 7 -0.87 -11.35 4.43
C ASP A 7 -0.44 -9.98 3.90
N ILE A 8 -1.02 -9.58 2.77
CA ILE A 8 -0.78 -8.26 2.20
C ILE A 8 -2.00 -7.38 2.38
N ALA A 9 -1.77 -6.08 2.59
CA ALA A 9 -2.87 -5.12 2.60
C ALA A 9 -3.31 -4.83 1.15
N VAL A 10 -4.59 -5.05 0.84
CA VAL A 10 -5.18 -4.75 -0.47
C VAL A 10 -6.31 -3.74 -0.35
N CYS A 11 -6.57 -2.99 -1.41
CA CYS A 11 -7.72 -2.09 -1.47
C CYS A 11 -9.02 -2.87 -1.24
N ALA A 12 -9.86 -2.43 -0.31
CA ALA A 12 -11.16 -3.05 -0.08
C ALA A 12 -12.14 -2.90 -1.27
N ASP A 13 -11.83 -1.99 -2.21
CA ASP A 13 -12.69 -1.64 -3.35
C ASP A 13 -12.36 -2.46 -4.61
N CYS A 14 -11.08 -2.52 -4.98
CA CYS A 14 -10.62 -3.18 -6.20
C CYS A 14 -9.60 -4.30 -6.00
N GLY A 15 -9.23 -4.61 -4.74
CA GLY A 15 -8.26 -5.67 -4.43
C GLY A 15 -6.81 -5.35 -4.78
N TRP A 16 -6.51 -4.15 -5.31
CA TRP A 16 -5.14 -3.79 -5.68
C TRP A 16 -4.24 -3.61 -4.44
N PRO A 17 -3.00 -4.13 -4.43
CA PRO A 17 -2.10 -4.03 -3.28
C PRO A 17 -1.92 -2.57 -2.83
N VAL A 18 -1.89 -2.36 -1.52
CA VAL A 18 -1.73 -1.03 -0.93
C VAL A 18 -0.31 -0.52 -1.16
N GLU A 19 0.66 -1.40 -0.96
CA GLU A 19 2.10 -1.15 -1.07
C GLU A 19 2.64 -1.06 -2.50
N ALA A 20 1.88 -1.51 -3.52
CA ALA A 20 2.24 -1.40 -4.93
C ALA A 20 1.31 -0.40 -5.65
N PRO A 21 1.47 0.92 -5.46
CA PRO A 21 0.62 1.90 -6.12
C PRO A 21 0.76 1.83 -7.64
N LEU A 22 -0.33 2.11 -8.36
CA LEU A 22 -0.31 2.14 -9.83
C LEU A 22 0.48 3.37 -10.32
N GLN A 23 0.35 4.49 -9.61
CA GLN A 23 0.99 5.75 -9.96
C GLN A 23 1.33 6.57 -8.71
N GLU A 24 2.53 7.16 -8.68
CA GLU A 24 2.84 8.30 -7.82
C GLU A 24 2.27 9.57 -8.46
N ALA A 25 1.45 10.31 -7.72
CA ALA A 25 0.78 11.51 -8.21
C ALA A 25 1.54 12.79 -7.86
N SER A 26 2.12 12.85 -6.66
CA SER A 26 2.90 14.00 -6.20
C SER A 26 3.78 13.67 -5.00
N ARG A 27 4.85 14.43 -4.81
CA ARG A 27 5.79 14.29 -3.68
C ARG A 27 6.16 15.66 -3.13
N HIS A 28 6.06 15.82 -1.81
CA HIS A 28 6.25 17.11 -1.14
C HIS A 28 7.11 16.95 0.12
N ALA A 29 8.20 17.72 0.21
CA ALA A 29 8.99 17.81 1.44
C ALA A 29 8.22 18.58 2.52
N VAL A 30 8.26 18.07 3.75
CA VAL A 30 7.67 18.66 4.96
C VAL A 30 8.69 18.55 6.12
N ALA A 31 8.41 19.19 7.26
CA ALA A 31 9.34 19.16 8.39
C ALA A 31 9.59 17.72 8.92
N GLU A 32 8.54 16.89 8.97
CA GLU A 32 8.64 15.48 9.40
C GLU A 32 9.20 14.50 8.34
N GLY A 33 9.57 14.96 7.13
CA GLY A 33 10.07 14.10 6.06
C GLY A 33 9.47 14.41 4.69
N THR A 34 9.00 13.40 3.97
CA THR A 34 8.41 13.58 2.64
C THR A 34 7.02 12.96 2.59
N VAL A 35 6.03 13.75 2.18
CA VAL A 35 4.67 13.27 1.91
C VAL A 35 4.57 12.85 0.46
N VAL A 36 4.17 11.60 0.23
CA VAL A 36 3.95 11.03 -1.10
C VAL A 36 2.47 10.74 -1.29
N TYR A 37 1.90 11.28 -2.36
CA TYR A 37 0.54 11.02 -2.79
C TYR A 37 0.56 9.96 -3.87
N THR A 38 -0.15 8.85 -3.67
CA THR A 38 -0.24 7.76 -4.64
C THR A 38 -1.68 7.46 -5.00
N ARG A 39 -1.88 6.87 -6.19
CA ARG A 39 -3.20 6.50 -6.70
C ARG A 39 -3.32 5.00 -6.83
N CYS A 40 -4.39 4.46 -6.27
CA CYS A 40 -4.80 3.08 -6.49
C CYS A 40 -5.35 2.92 -7.93
N ALA A 41 -5.39 1.69 -8.44
CA ALA A 41 -5.99 1.39 -9.74
C ALA A 41 -7.48 1.80 -9.83
N CYS A 42 -8.23 1.79 -8.73
CA CYS A 42 -9.61 2.30 -8.68
C CYS A 42 -9.72 3.83 -8.63
N GLY A 43 -8.59 4.54 -8.59
CA GLY A 43 -8.53 5.99 -8.54
C GLY A 43 -8.49 6.60 -7.14
N ARG A 44 -8.65 5.81 -6.07
CA ARG A 44 -8.56 6.28 -4.68
C ARG A 44 -7.15 6.78 -4.36
N VAL A 45 -7.06 7.92 -3.69
CA VAL A 45 -5.80 8.52 -3.26
C VAL A 45 -5.36 7.93 -1.92
N ARG A 46 -4.05 7.69 -1.80
CA ARG A 46 -3.37 7.30 -0.57
C ARG A 46 -2.26 8.29 -0.29
N VAL A 47 -2.01 8.53 0.98
CA VAL A 47 -0.97 9.46 1.43
C VAL A 47 0.00 8.71 2.32
N TRP A 48 1.28 8.83 2.01
CA TRP A 48 2.38 8.20 2.71
C TRP A 48 3.30 9.26 3.29
N LEU A 49 3.88 8.98 4.44
CA LEU A 49 4.94 9.77 5.04
C LEU A 49 6.22 8.94 5.06
N GLU A 50 7.24 9.41 4.36
CA GLU A 50 8.58 8.85 4.36
C GLU A 50 9.41 9.60 5.39
N ALA A 51 9.96 8.86 6.36
CA ALA A 51 10.83 9.45 7.37
C ALA A 51 12.13 9.98 6.75
N PRO A 52 12.68 11.09 7.27
CA PRO A 52 14.00 11.55 6.88
C PRO A 52 15.04 10.46 7.18
N GLY A 53 15.91 10.16 6.21
CA GLY A 53 16.96 9.15 6.37
C GLY A 53 16.59 7.71 6.00
N GLY A 54 15.40 7.46 5.42
CA GLY A 54 15.11 6.20 4.72
C GLY A 54 14.46 5.10 5.56
N GLY A 55 13.79 5.43 6.67
CA GLY A 55 13.10 4.49 7.57
C GLY A 55 11.82 3.83 7.04
N GLY A 56 11.64 3.76 5.72
CA GLY A 56 10.42 3.26 5.07
C GLY A 56 9.27 4.27 5.04
N ALA A 57 8.32 4.01 4.14
CA ALA A 57 7.13 4.83 3.97
C ALA A 57 6.00 4.32 4.87
N ARG A 58 5.35 5.22 5.63
CA ARG A 58 4.19 4.90 6.46
C ARG A 58 2.91 5.46 5.84
N LEU A 59 1.91 4.62 5.62
CA LEU A 59 0.60 5.07 5.18
C LEU A 59 -0.05 5.92 6.29
N VAL A 60 -0.43 7.16 5.97
CA VAL A 60 -1.11 8.09 6.90
C VAL A 60 -2.56 8.32 6.51
N VAL A 61 -2.92 8.17 5.23
CA VAL A 61 -4.30 8.23 4.73
C VAL A 61 -4.57 7.10 3.75
N GLY A 62 -5.57 6.26 4.02
CA GLY A 62 -5.93 5.14 3.14
C GLY A 62 -6.93 4.15 3.76
N ALA A 63 -8.09 4.65 4.20
CA ALA A 63 -8.95 3.99 5.19
C ALA A 63 -9.60 2.64 4.80
N SER A 64 -9.60 2.22 3.53
CA SER A 64 -10.23 0.93 3.16
C SER A 64 -9.22 -0.02 2.55
N SER A 65 -8.48 -0.65 3.45
CA SER A 65 -7.63 -1.78 3.15
C SER A 65 -8.10 -2.98 3.95
N VAL A 66 -8.06 -4.16 3.34
CA VAL A 66 -8.28 -5.44 4.03
C VAL A 66 -7.02 -6.28 3.90
N LEU A 67 -6.80 -7.17 4.86
CA LEU A 67 -5.74 -8.16 4.74
C LEU A 67 -6.21 -9.25 3.77
N TYR A 68 -5.39 -9.50 2.75
CA TYR A 68 -5.57 -10.60 1.81
C TYR A 68 -4.49 -11.64 2.10
N SER A 69 -4.94 -12.86 2.41
CA SER A 69 -4.07 -14.03 2.46
C SER A 69 -3.95 -14.62 1.06
N PRO A 70 -2.83 -14.40 0.34
CA PRO A 70 -2.61 -15.11 -0.91
C PRO A 70 -2.64 -16.62 -0.61
N LYS A 71 -3.58 -17.36 -1.21
CA LYS A 71 -3.44 -18.81 -1.25
C LYS A 71 -2.13 -19.10 -1.96
N ALA A 72 -1.25 -19.86 -1.30
CA ALA A 72 -0.05 -20.39 -1.92
C ALA A 72 -0.49 -21.06 -3.23
N GLU A 73 -0.16 -20.39 -4.34
CA GLU A 73 -0.18 -20.86 -5.72
C GLU A 73 -1.28 -21.88 -6.08
N CYS A 74 -2.23 -21.44 -6.90
CA CYS A 74 -2.82 -22.33 -7.90
C CYS A 74 -1.65 -22.89 -8.71
N HIS A 75 -1.16 -24.08 -8.35
CA HIS A 75 -0.22 -24.82 -9.19
C HIS A 75 -0.85 -24.88 -10.59
N ALA A 76 -0.24 -24.17 -11.53
CA ALA A 76 -0.54 -24.32 -12.94
C ALA A 76 -0.03 -25.70 -13.35
N GLY A 77 -0.86 -26.72 -13.14
CA GLY A 77 -0.69 -28.02 -13.79
C GLY A 77 -1.03 -27.91 -15.29
N PRO A 78 -0.67 -28.91 -16.12
CA PRO A 78 -0.35 -30.30 -15.78
C PRO A 78 1.12 -30.64 -15.57
#